data_AF-W4V9U0-F1
#
_entry.id   AF-W4V9U0-F1
#
_cell.length_a   1.000
_cell.length_b   1.000
_cell.length_c   1.000
_cell.angle_alpha   90.00
_cell.angle_beta   90.00
_cell.angle_gamma   90.00
#
_symmetry.space_group_name_H-M   'P 1'
#
loop_
_entity.id
_entity.type
_entity.pdbx_description
1 polymer ?
#
loop_
_entity_poly.entity_id
_entity_poly.type
_entity_poly.pdbx_seq_one_letter_code
_entity_poly.pdbx_strand_id
1 'polypeptide(L)'
;MTLADGDWSQWLKISFDIKSVDNSTNEIRFMIAEKSITGIGDGEHWVYSITPDSSWKTIEIPFSSFRRRLDYQPPGQDMSGTLDLDNLDSIHFMYANSKSGKFVVDNIKLIGITSEPSPSPTPSIKYGDLNNDSAVNSTDLSMLKRYLLRSLRFDSPEQEERFMKAADLNRDGKVDSTDYTIFRRYLLRAIKEIPI
;
A
#
# COMPACT_ATOMS: atom_id res chain seq x y z
N MET A 1 7.84 -18.88 15.71
CA MET A 1 7.23 -20.07 15.08
C MET A 1 7.27 -19.80 13.59
N THR A 2 8.03 -20.58 12.81
CA THR A 2 8.08 -20.42 11.35
C THR A 2 6.84 -21.10 10.76
N LEU A 3 5.95 -20.33 10.13
CA LEU A 3 4.84 -20.88 9.36
C LEU A 3 5.40 -21.67 8.17
N ALA A 4 4.79 -22.80 7.85
CA ALA A 4 5.15 -23.56 6.67
C ALA A 4 4.75 -22.80 5.39
N ASP A 5 5.44 -23.05 4.28
CA ASP A 5 5.04 -22.51 3.00
C ASP A 5 3.63 -23.04 2.62
N GLY A 6 2.71 -22.11 2.36
CA GLY A 6 1.28 -22.38 2.17
C GLY A 6 0.38 -22.26 3.42
N ASP A 7 0.92 -21.91 4.60
CA ASP A 7 0.10 -21.57 5.78
C ASP A 7 -0.07 -20.05 5.91
N TRP A 8 -1.24 -19.58 5.50
CA TRP A 8 -1.67 -18.18 5.54
C TRP A 8 -2.71 -17.90 6.63
N SER A 9 -2.93 -18.82 7.57
CA SER A 9 -3.97 -18.71 8.62
C SER A 9 -3.85 -17.49 9.54
N GLN A 10 -2.64 -16.91 9.66
CA GLN A 10 -2.39 -15.71 10.46
C GLN A 10 -2.70 -14.39 9.73
N TRP A 11 -2.97 -14.44 8.42
CA TRP A 11 -3.23 -13.28 7.59
C TRP A 11 -4.74 -13.09 7.37
N LEU A 12 -5.16 -11.86 7.11
CA LEU A 12 -6.57 -11.49 6.92
C LEU A 12 -6.94 -11.31 5.45
N LYS A 13 -6.00 -10.80 4.67
CA LYS A 13 -6.20 -10.42 3.27
C LYS A 13 -4.98 -10.78 2.44
N ILE A 14 -5.21 -10.93 1.14
CA ILE A 14 -4.18 -10.80 0.13
C ILE A 14 -4.30 -9.44 -0.55
N SER A 15 -3.18 -8.86 -0.94
CA SER A 15 -3.12 -7.58 -1.64
C SER A 15 -2.14 -7.62 -2.79
N PHE A 16 -2.42 -6.83 -3.82
CA PHE A 16 -1.54 -6.61 -4.96
C PHE A 16 -1.92 -5.32 -5.68
N ASP A 17 -0.97 -4.77 -6.42
CA ASP A 17 -1.19 -3.65 -7.31
C ASP A 17 -1.47 -4.16 -8.72
N ILE A 18 -2.47 -3.60 -9.40
CA ILE A 18 -2.85 -4.01 -10.76
C ILE A 18 -3.18 -2.78 -11.62
N LYS A 19 -2.89 -2.89 -12.92
CA LYS A 19 -3.22 -1.86 -13.92
C LYS A 19 -3.42 -2.47 -15.30
N SER A 20 -4.51 -2.10 -15.99
CA SER A 20 -4.73 -2.38 -17.41
C SER A 20 -3.74 -1.58 -18.28
N VAL A 21 -3.20 -2.21 -19.32
CA VAL A 21 -2.24 -1.57 -20.24
C VAL A 21 -2.79 -1.34 -21.64
N ASP A 22 -3.99 -1.85 -21.93
CA ASP A 22 -4.68 -1.67 -23.21
C ASP A 22 -6.02 -0.91 -23.08
N ASN A 23 -6.27 -0.30 -21.92
CA ASN A 23 -7.54 0.35 -21.57
C ASN A 23 -8.77 -0.57 -21.65
N SER A 24 -8.57 -1.89 -21.73
CA SER A 24 -9.66 -2.83 -21.59
C SER A 24 -10.16 -2.82 -20.15
N THR A 25 -11.48 -2.75 -19.98
CA THR A 25 -12.18 -3.01 -18.71
C THR A 25 -12.57 -4.47 -18.62
N ASN A 26 -11.66 -5.36 -19.01
CA ASN A 26 -11.94 -6.79 -19.06
C ASN A 26 -11.88 -7.39 -17.66
N GLU A 27 -12.94 -8.09 -17.27
CA GLU A 27 -12.98 -8.81 -16.00
C GLU A 27 -12.05 -10.03 -16.04
N ILE A 28 -11.33 -10.23 -14.95
CA ILE A 28 -10.50 -11.41 -14.65
C ILE A 28 -10.90 -11.96 -13.29
N ARG A 29 -10.46 -13.19 -12.98
CA ARG A 29 -10.57 -13.77 -11.65
C ARG A 29 -9.19 -13.90 -11.03
N PHE A 30 -9.07 -13.48 -9.77
CA PHE A 30 -7.99 -13.93 -8.92
C PHE A 30 -8.43 -15.21 -8.23
N MET A 31 -7.64 -16.28 -8.35
CA MET A 31 -7.95 -17.58 -7.77
C MET A 31 -6.88 -17.99 -6.77
N ILE A 32 -7.32 -18.58 -5.67
CA ILE A 32 -6.51 -19.34 -4.73
C ILE A 32 -6.89 -20.82 -4.91
N ALA A 33 -5.88 -21.67 -5.01
CA ALA A 33 -6.05 -23.12 -4.98
C ALA A 33 -5.44 -23.68 -3.69
N GLU A 34 -6.16 -24.58 -3.04
CA GLU A 34 -5.65 -25.37 -1.93
C GLU A 34 -4.79 -26.53 -2.40
N LYS A 35 -4.09 -27.19 -1.49
CA LYS A 35 -3.34 -28.42 -1.78
C LYS A 35 -4.31 -29.59 -1.98
N SER A 36 -3.98 -30.46 -2.95
CA SER A 36 -4.76 -31.65 -3.26
C SER A 36 -4.75 -32.66 -2.11
N ILE A 37 -5.92 -33.20 -1.74
CA ILE A 37 -6.03 -34.30 -0.76
C ILE A 37 -5.41 -35.61 -1.26
N THR A 38 -5.13 -35.71 -2.56
CA THR A 38 -4.55 -36.91 -3.19
C THR A 38 -3.05 -36.78 -3.43
N GLY A 39 -2.47 -35.61 -3.17
CA GLY A 39 -1.07 -35.29 -3.49
C GLY A 39 -0.78 -35.12 -5.00
N ILE A 40 -1.81 -35.16 -5.86
CA ILE A 40 -1.71 -34.95 -7.31
C ILE A 40 -2.62 -33.80 -7.70
N GLY A 41 -2.09 -32.86 -8.49
CA GLY A 41 -2.83 -31.65 -8.88
C GLY A 41 -3.08 -30.74 -7.69
N ASP A 42 -4.19 -29.99 -7.75
CA ASP A 42 -4.62 -29.02 -6.75
C ASP A 42 -5.92 -29.42 -6.04
N GLY A 43 -6.19 -28.74 -4.93
CA GLY A 43 -7.36 -28.85 -4.06
C GLY A 43 -8.44 -27.84 -4.40
N GLU A 44 -9.29 -27.46 -3.43
CA GLU A 44 -10.46 -26.62 -3.72
C GLU A 44 -10.08 -25.25 -4.31
N HIS A 45 -10.83 -24.81 -5.32
CA HIS A 45 -10.65 -23.55 -6.02
C HIS A 45 -11.56 -22.45 -5.46
N TRP A 46 -10.96 -21.32 -5.14
CA TRP A 46 -11.62 -20.14 -4.57
C TRP A 46 -11.32 -18.92 -5.41
N VAL A 47 -12.34 -18.18 -5.81
CA VAL A 47 -12.21 -17.07 -6.77
C VAL A 47 -12.75 -15.74 -6.23
N TYR A 48 -12.17 -14.66 -6.72
CA TYR A 48 -12.66 -13.29 -6.59
C TYR A 48 -12.55 -12.57 -7.94
N SER A 49 -13.62 -11.92 -8.39
CA SER A 49 -13.68 -11.18 -9.66
C SER A 49 -13.10 -9.78 -9.54
N ILE A 50 -12.34 -9.34 -10.54
CA ILE A 50 -11.65 -8.05 -10.57
C ILE A 50 -11.70 -7.49 -11.99
N THR A 51 -11.90 -6.18 -12.10
CA THR A 51 -11.77 -5.46 -13.38
C THR A 51 -10.67 -4.42 -13.26
N PRO A 52 -9.47 -4.66 -13.85
CA PRO A 52 -8.38 -3.69 -13.84
C PRO A 52 -8.77 -2.39 -14.56
N ASP A 53 -8.30 -1.25 -14.06
CA ASP A 53 -8.49 0.06 -14.69
C ASP A 53 -7.19 0.58 -15.32
N SER A 54 -7.23 1.74 -15.99
CA SER A 54 -6.06 2.30 -16.69
C SER A 54 -5.00 2.89 -15.76
N SER A 55 -5.25 2.96 -14.45
CA SER A 55 -4.35 3.52 -13.43
C SER A 55 -3.85 2.42 -12.48
N TRP A 56 -2.79 2.68 -11.72
CA TRP A 56 -2.40 1.73 -10.68
C TRP A 56 -3.44 1.73 -9.56
N LYS A 57 -3.92 0.53 -9.20
CA LYS A 57 -4.81 0.31 -8.06
C LYS A 57 -4.27 -0.80 -7.18
N THR A 58 -4.17 -0.51 -5.89
CA THR A 58 -4.00 -1.52 -4.87
C THR A 58 -5.35 -2.18 -4.60
N ILE A 59 -5.41 -3.50 -4.81
CA ILE A 59 -6.56 -4.33 -4.45
C ILE A 59 -6.21 -5.04 -3.15
N GLU A 60 -7.13 -5.00 -2.18
CA GLU A 60 -7.05 -5.78 -0.95
C GLU A 60 -8.29 -6.68 -0.87
N ILE A 61 -8.07 -7.98 -0.81
CA ILE A 61 -9.15 -8.98 -0.82
C ILE A 61 -9.09 -9.73 0.51
N PRO A 62 -10.03 -9.47 1.44
CA PRO A 62 -10.21 -10.31 2.61
C PRO A 62 -10.44 -11.77 2.18
N PHE A 63 -9.82 -12.73 2.86
CA PHE A 63 -10.01 -14.15 2.52
C PHE A 63 -11.49 -14.57 2.60
N SER A 64 -12.26 -13.97 3.52
CA SER A 64 -13.71 -14.14 3.63
C SER A 64 -14.52 -13.65 2.42
N SER A 65 -13.92 -12.86 1.52
CA SER A 65 -14.56 -12.36 0.30
C SER A 65 -14.45 -13.34 -0.87
N PHE A 66 -13.59 -14.36 -0.78
CA PHE A 66 -13.52 -15.39 -1.80
C PHE A 66 -14.78 -16.24 -1.82
N ARG A 67 -15.12 -16.75 -2.99
CA ARG A 67 -16.24 -17.67 -3.19
C ARG A 67 -15.72 -18.93 -3.86
N ARG A 68 -16.23 -20.07 -3.43
CA ARG A 68 -15.96 -21.36 -4.07
C ARG A 68 -16.27 -21.25 -5.56
N ARG A 69 -15.34 -21.68 -6.39
CA ARG A 69 -15.49 -21.66 -7.84
C ARG A 69 -16.61 -22.61 -8.28
N LEU A 70 -17.54 -22.12 -9.09
CA LEU A 70 -18.76 -22.86 -9.48
C LEU A 70 -18.68 -23.50 -10.86
N ASP A 71 -17.88 -22.95 -11.77
CA ASP A 71 -17.71 -23.46 -13.14
C ASP A 71 -16.78 -24.68 -13.22
N TYR A 72 -15.89 -24.86 -12.24
CA TYR A 72 -14.95 -25.97 -12.18
C TYR A 72 -14.40 -26.15 -10.76
N GLN A 73 -14.17 -27.41 -10.38
CA GLN A 73 -13.37 -27.80 -9.23
C GLN A 73 -12.50 -29.02 -9.59
N PRO A 74 -11.26 -29.13 -9.10
CA PRO A 74 -10.38 -30.24 -9.46
C PRO A 74 -10.75 -31.54 -8.73
N PRO A 75 -10.27 -32.69 -9.22
CA PRO A 75 -10.52 -33.99 -8.59
C PRO A 75 -9.85 -34.14 -7.22
N GLY A 76 -8.83 -33.32 -6.92
CA GLY A 76 -8.11 -33.30 -5.65
C GLY A 76 -8.72 -32.40 -4.58
N GLN A 77 -9.89 -31.81 -4.82
CA GLN A 77 -10.59 -30.95 -3.85
C GLN A 77 -10.99 -31.76 -2.60
N ASP A 78 -11.03 -31.09 -1.46
CA ASP A 78 -11.46 -31.66 -0.18
C ASP A 78 -13.00 -31.60 0.02
N MET A 79 -13.69 -30.71 -0.72
CA MET A 79 -15.11 -30.40 -0.62
C MET A 79 -15.52 -29.84 0.76
N SER A 80 -14.62 -29.17 1.48
CA SER A 80 -14.94 -28.58 2.79
C SER A 80 -15.95 -27.44 2.68
N GLY A 81 -15.93 -26.70 1.56
CA GLY A 81 -16.73 -25.49 1.41
C GLY A 81 -16.23 -24.34 2.28
N THR A 82 -15.00 -24.45 2.79
CA THR A 82 -14.25 -23.42 3.50
C THR A 82 -12.90 -23.20 2.82
N LEU A 83 -12.44 -21.95 2.76
CA LEU A 83 -11.10 -21.67 2.25
C LEU A 83 -10.08 -21.97 3.36
N ASP A 84 -9.36 -23.06 3.22
CA ASP A 84 -8.45 -23.59 4.25
C ASP A 84 -7.07 -22.92 4.15
N LEU A 85 -6.94 -21.80 4.87
CA LEU A 85 -5.76 -20.93 4.79
C LEU A 85 -4.46 -21.58 5.27
N ASP A 86 -4.49 -22.65 6.05
CA ASP A 86 -3.32 -23.39 6.49
C ASP A 86 -2.83 -24.42 5.44
N ASN A 87 -3.53 -24.55 4.32
CA ASN A 87 -3.32 -25.61 3.33
C ASN A 87 -3.33 -25.09 1.87
N LEU A 88 -2.77 -23.90 1.62
CA LEU A 88 -2.77 -23.29 0.30
C LEU A 88 -1.64 -23.84 -0.60
N ASP A 89 -1.94 -23.99 -1.89
CA ASP A 89 -1.01 -24.44 -2.93
C ASP A 89 -0.52 -23.29 -3.80
N SER A 90 -1.44 -22.57 -4.45
CA SER A 90 -1.06 -21.60 -5.48
C SER A 90 -2.07 -20.46 -5.66
N ILE A 91 -1.60 -19.37 -6.27
CA ILE A 91 -2.40 -18.23 -6.69
C ILE A 91 -2.36 -18.05 -8.20
N HIS A 92 -3.47 -17.60 -8.79
CA HIS A 92 -3.62 -17.47 -10.24
C HIS A 92 -4.37 -16.19 -10.62
N PHE A 93 -3.96 -15.58 -11.72
CA PHE A 93 -4.80 -14.63 -12.47
C PHE A 93 -5.37 -15.36 -13.69
N MET A 94 -6.69 -15.45 -13.80
CA MET A 94 -7.35 -16.28 -14.82
C MET A 94 -8.55 -15.62 -15.47
N TYR A 95 -9.03 -16.23 -16.54
CA TYR A 95 -10.16 -15.73 -17.30
C TYR A 95 -11.45 -15.66 -16.46
N ALA A 96 -12.22 -14.59 -16.62
CA ALA A 96 -13.62 -14.52 -16.21
C ALA A 96 -14.58 -14.66 -17.41
N ASN A 97 -14.11 -14.37 -18.62
CA ASN A 97 -14.90 -14.34 -19.84
C ASN A 97 -14.03 -14.63 -21.08
N SER A 98 -14.63 -14.58 -22.27
CA SER A 98 -13.96 -14.89 -23.55
C SER A 98 -13.32 -13.69 -24.26
N LYS A 99 -13.26 -12.51 -23.62
CA LYS A 99 -12.65 -11.30 -24.19
C LYS A 99 -11.14 -11.29 -23.94
N SER A 100 -10.41 -10.61 -24.82
CA SER A 100 -8.97 -10.38 -24.68
C SER A 100 -8.70 -9.10 -23.89
N GLY A 101 -7.58 -9.07 -23.16
CA GLY A 101 -7.09 -7.88 -22.47
C GLY A 101 -5.61 -8.05 -22.04
N LYS A 102 -4.99 -6.96 -21.59
CA LYS A 102 -3.62 -6.94 -21.05
C LYS A 102 -3.56 -6.12 -19.78
N PHE A 103 -2.92 -6.65 -18.75
CA PHE A 103 -2.68 -5.97 -17.48
C PHE A 103 -1.26 -6.25 -16.98
N VAL A 104 -0.81 -5.42 -16.05
CA VAL A 104 0.41 -5.60 -15.26
C VAL A 104 0.03 -5.72 -13.79
N VAL A 105 0.83 -6.48 -13.04
CA VAL A 105 0.67 -6.71 -11.60
C VAL A 105 1.99 -6.47 -10.90
N ASP A 106 1.95 -5.96 -9.68
CA ASP A 106 3.11 -5.78 -8.81
C ASP A 106 2.73 -5.92 -7.33
N ASN A 107 3.71 -5.95 -6.43
CA ASN A 107 3.55 -5.85 -4.97
C ASN A 107 2.55 -6.85 -4.35
N ILE A 108 2.55 -8.11 -4.83
CA ILE A 108 1.74 -9.18 -4.24
C ILE A 108 2.22 -9.45 -2.82
N LYS A 109 1.33 -9.33 -1.83
CA LYS A 109 1.64 -9.45 -0.40
C LYS A 109 0.44 -9.90 0.42
N LEU A 110 0.72 -10.42 1.62
CA LEU A 110 -0.29 -10.75 2.63
C LEU A 110 -0.45 -9.59 3.61
N ILE A 111 -1.67 -9.36 4.09
CA ILE A 111 -2.01 -8.34 5.10
C ILE A 111 -2.70 -9.05 6.27
N GLY A 112 -2.16 -8.92 7.47
CA GLY A 112 -2.63 -9.63 8.67
C GLY A 112 -3.04 -8.69 9.80
N ILE A 113 -3.49 -9.26 10.91
CA ILE A 113 -3.51 -8.58 12.20
C ILE A 113 -2.07 -8.51 12.72
N THR A 114 -1.28 -7.56 12.24
CA THR A 114 -0.07 -7.21 12.96
C THR A 114 -0.44 -6.26 14.09
N SER A 115 -0.25 -6.70 15.33
CA SER A 115 -0.02 -5.81 16.49
C SER A 115 1.31 -5.06 16.38
N GLU A 116 1.89 -4.97 15.18
CA GLU A 116 3.03 -4.14 14.85
C GLU A 116 2.67 -3.31 13.62
N PRO A 117 2.77 -1.98 13.70
CA PRO A 117 2.63 -1.15 12.52
C PRO A 117 3.73 -1.56 11.53
N SER A 118 3.31 -2.11 10.39
CA SER A 118 4.20 -2.16 9.23
C SER A 118 4.75 -0.76 9.01
N PRO A 119 6.06 -0.55 8.87
CA PRO A 119 6.56 0.74 8.44
C PRO A 119 5.99 0.97 7.04
N SER A 120 4.89 1.74 6.98
CA SER A 120 4.61 2.60 5.83
C SER A 120 5.96 3.18 5.42
N PRO A 121 6.33 3.21 4.12
CA PRO A 121 7.58 3.86 3.72
C PRO A 121 7.58 5.21 4.42
N THR A 122 8.47 5.39 5.40
CA THR A 122 8.58 6.65 6.11
C THR A 122 8.84 7.63 4.99
N PRO A 123 7.90 8.55 4.68
CA PRO A 123 8.18 9.55 3.67
C PRO A 123 9.45 10.23 4.20
N SER A 124 10.55 10.08 3.47
CA SER A 124 11.83 10.68 3.86
C SER A 124 11.54 12.16 4.12
N ILE A 125 11.52 12.56 5.38
CA ILE A 125 11.17 13.92 5.77
C ILE A 125 12.39 14.75 5.41
N LYS A 126 12.27 15.49 4.32
CA LYS A 126 13.28 16.46 3.92
C LYS A 126 13.04 17.74 4.73
N TYR A 127 13.87 17.96 5.74
CA TYR A 127 13.80 19.16 6.57
C TYR A 127 13.88 20.42 5.69
N GLY A 128 12.93 21.34 5.90
CA GLY A 128 12.76 22.55 5.09
C GLY A 128 11.89 22.39 3.83
N ASP A 129 11.53 21.19 3.39
CA ASP A 129 10.54 21.00 2.30
C ASP A 129 9.14 20.91 2.91
N LEU A 130 8.44 22.03 2.95
CA LEU A 130 7.16 22.19 3.65
C LEU A 130 5.96 22.00 2.72
N ASN A 131 6.16 22.07 1.41
CA ASN A 131 5.11 21.89 0.39
C ASN A 131 5.19 20.54 -0.36
N ASN A 132 6.19 19.70 -0.06
CA ASN A 132 6.46 18.42 -0.72
C ASN A 132 6.90 18.51 -2.19
N ASP A 133 7.45 19.64 -2.65
CA ASP A 133 7.88 19.78 -4.04
C ASP A 133 9.30 19.26 -4.30
N SER A 134 9.93 18.64 -3.29
CA SER A 134 11.31 18.16 -3.29
C SER A 134 12.37 19.26 -3.36
N ALA A 135 12.01 20.54 -3.37
CA ALA A 135 12.91 21.66 -3.24
C ALA A 135 12.80 22.28 -1.84
N VAL A 136 13.86 22.98 -1.42
CA VAL A 136 13.89 23.73 -0.15
C VAL A 136 14.17 25.16 -0.54
N ASN A 137 13.12 26.00 -0.59
CA ASN A 137 13.18 27.32 -1.19
C ASN A 137 12.28 28.35 -0.48
N SER A 138 12.10 29.53 -1.09
CA SER A 138 11.33 30.64 -0.50
C SER A 138 9.82 30.37 -0.41
N THR A 139 9.30 29.41 -1.16
CA THR A 139 7.92 28.94 -1.08
C THR A 139 7.67 28.28 0.28
N ASP A 140 8.58 27.42 0.72
CA ASP A 140 8.54 26.77 2.02
C ASP A 140 8.63 27.79 3.17
N LEU A 141 9.55 28.75 3.07
CA LEU A 141 9.66 29.84 4.05
C LEU A 141 8.35 30.65 4.16
N SER A 142 7.66 30.85 3.03
CA SER A 142 6.37 31.54 3.00
C SER A 142 5.27 30.70 3.66
N MET A 143 5.30 29.38 3.51
CA MET A 143 4.39 28.47 4.22
C MET A 143 4.65 28.47 5.73
N LEU A 144 5.92 28.40 6.16
CA LEU A 144 6.28 28.51 7.58
C LEU A 144 5.75 29.82 8.18
N LYS A 145 5.90 30.94 7.47
CA LYS A 145 5.35 32.23 7.92
C LYS A 145 3.84 32.20 8.06
N ARG A 146 3.11 31.60 7.11
CA ARG A 146 1.64 31.46 7.19
C ARG A 146 1.22 30.59 8.38
N TYR A 147 1.96 29.53 8.65
CA TYR A 147 1.74 28.67 9.81
C TYR A 147 1.90 29.45 11.12
N LEU A 148 3.02 30.17 11.31
CA LEU A 148 3.26 30.99 12.51
C LEU A 148 2.22 32.09 12.71
N LEU A 149 1.66 32.61 11.62
CA LEU A 149 0.57 33.60 11.64
C LEU A 149 -0.83 32.97 11.78
N ARG A 150 -0.92 31.65 11.97
CA ARG A 150 -2.17 30.88 12.07
C ARG A 150 -3.12 31.07 10.88
N SER A 151 -2.55 31.33 9.69
CA SER A 151 -3.29 31.53 8.45
C SER A 151 -3.14 30.38 7.45
N LEU A 152 -2.31 29.39 7.77
CA LEU A 152 -2.20 28.14 7.03
C LEU A 152 -3.30 27.17 7.47
N ARG A 153 -3.90 26.46 6.50
CA ARG A 153 -4.84 25.36 6.73
C ARG A 153 -4.29 24.11 6.07
N PHE A 154 -4.48 22.98 6.71
CA PHE A 154 -4.15 21.66 6.18
C PHE A 154 -5.43 20.94 5.79
N ASP A 155 -5.37 20.16 4.71
CA ASP A 155 -6.53 19.40 4.24
C ASP A 155 -6.68 18.07 5.01
N SER A 156 -5.62 17.61 5.68
CA SER A 156 -5.65 16.39 6.51
C SER A 156 -4.66 16.44 7.70
N PRO A 157 -4.90 15.65 8.77
CA PRO A 157 -3.97 15.54 9.91
C PRO A 157 -2.59 15.03 9.53
N GLU A 158 -2.49 14.16 8.51
CA GLU A 158 -1.22 13.61 8.04
C GLU A 158 -0.36 14.67 7.36
N GLN A 159 -0.98 15.61 6.62
CA GLN A 159 -0.29 16.76 6.04
C GLN A 159 0.25 17.68 7.13
N GLU A 160 -0.53 17.93 8.18
CA GLU A 160 -0.13 18.74 9.32
C GLU A 160 1.04 18.09 10.07
N GLU A 161 0.96 16.80 10.40
CA GLU A 161 2.04 16.09 11.10
C GLU A 161 3.34 16.12 10.30
N ARG A 162 3.26 15.90 8.99
CA ARG A 162 4.42 15.96 8.09
C ARG A 162 5.02 17.36 8.03
N PHE A 163 4.17 18.38 7.91
CA PHE A 163 4.60 19.78 7.94
C PHE A 163 5.33 20.09 9.24
N MET A 164 4.79 19.69 10.39
CA MET A 164 5.39 19.95 11.70
C MET A 164 6.79 19.34 11.81
N LYS A 165 6.97 18.11 11.35
CA LYS A 165 8.27 17.43 11.36
C LYS A 165 9.29 18.05 10.40
N ALA A 166 8.85 18.51 9.23
CA ALA A 166 9.73 19.16 8.25
C ALA A 166 10.09 20.61 8.65
N ALA A 167 9.24 21.26 9.45
CA ALA A 167 9.37 22.64 9.89
C ALA A 167 10.13 22.82 11.21
N ASP A 168 10.25 21.78 12.04
CA ASP A 168 11.10 21.78 13.24
C ASP A 168 12.58 21.61 12.84
N LEU A 169 13.25 22.74 12.66
CA LEU A 169 14.61 22.86 12.11
C LEU A 169 15.70 22.90 13.17
N ASN A 170 15.34 22.80 14.45
CA ASN A 170 16.27 22.66 15.58
C ASN A 170 15.98 21.43 16.45
N ARG A 171 14.96 20.63 16.11
CA ARG A 171 14.51 19.42 16.81
C ARG A 171 14.11 19.64 18.26
N ASP A 172 13.54 20.80 18.58
CA ASP A 172 13.05 21.09 19.94
C ASP A 172 11.59 20.65 20.17
N GLY A 173 10.95 20.07 19.15
CA GLY A 173 9.58 19.60 19.19
C GLY A 173 8.53 20.70 19.01
N LYS A 174 8.95 21.93 18.70
CA LYS A 174 8.07 23.07 18.43
C LYS A 174 8.37 23.62 17.04
N VAL A 175 7.38 24.31 16.47
CA VAL A 175 7.54 25.05 15.22
C VAL A 175 7.25 26.51 15.54
N ASP A 176 8.31 27.30 15.70
CA ASP A 176 8.23 28.69 16.12
C ASP A 176 9.17 29.65 15.34
N SER A 177 9.37 30.86 15.86
CA SER A 177 10.22 31.87 15.24
C SER A 177 11.69 31.47 15.13
N THR A 178 12.13 30.50 15.92
CA THR A 178 13.49 29.94 15.91
C THR A 178 13.73 29.20 14.61
N ASP A 179 12.81 28.33 14.21
CA ASP A 179 12.84 27.61 12.93
C ASP A 179 12.81 28.56 11.75
N TYR A 180 11.96 29.58 11.81
CA TYR A 180 11.90 30.60 10.77
C TYR A 180 13.24 31.34 10.59
N THR A 181 13.93 31.61 11.71
CA THR A 181 15.24 32.27 11.69
C THR A 181 16.32 31.36 11.10
N ILE A 182 16.33 30.08 11.49
CA ILE A 182 17.21 29.05 10.93
C ILE A 182 16.98 28.92 9.43
N PHE A 183 15.72 28.78 9.02
CA PHE A 183 15.36 28.57 7.63
C PHE A 183 15.77 29.77 6.76
N ARG A 184 15.49 30.99 7.23
CA ARG A 184 15.91 32.21 6.54
C ARG A 184 17.43 32.28 6.38
N ARG A 185 18.20 31.91 7.42
CA ARG A 185 19.67 31.87 7.35
C ARG A 185 20.17 30.82 6.35
N TYR A 186 19.54 29.66 6.30
CA TYR A 186 19.87 28.59 5.37
C TYR A 186 19.66 29.03 3.92
N LEU A 187 18.48 29.58 3.59
CA LEU A 187 18.19 30.07 2.23
C LEU A 187 19.10 31.23 1.80
N LEU A 188 19.56 32.05 2.75
CA LEU A 188 20.54 33.12 2.50
C LEU A 188 22.00 32.63 2.48
N ARG A 189 22.25 31.32 2.66
CA ARG A 189 23.59 30.71 2.75
C ARG A 189 24.44 31.27 3.89
N ALA A 190 23.82 31.89 4.88
CA ALA A 190 24.51 32.34 6.10
C ALA A 190 24.91 31.16 6.99
N ILE A 191 24.17 30.05 6.89
CA ILE A 191 24.55 28.72 7.39
C ILE A 191 24.56 27.75 6.20
N LYS A 192 25.47 26.78 6.23
CA LYS A 192 25.64 25.81 5.12
C LYS A 192 24.57 24.72 5.12
N GLU A 193 24.08 24.37 6.30
CA GLU A 193 23.14 23.29 6.54
C GLU A 193 22.18 23.66 7.66
N ILE A 194 21.04 22.96 7.69
CA ILE A 194 20.05 23.09 8.76
C ILE A 194 20.59 22.34 9.99
N PRO A 195 20.58 22.95 11.18
CA PRO A 195 21.08 22.35 12.41
C PRO A 195 20.09 21.32 12.97
N ILE A 196 20.10 20.12 12.38
CA ILE A 196 19.34 18.95 12.83
C ILE A 196 20.15 18.02 13.72
#